data_AF-A0AA88VD64-F1
#
_entry.id   AF-A0AA88VD64-F1
#
_cell.length_a   1.000
_cell.length_b   1.000
_cell.length_c   1.000
_cell.angle_alpha   90.00
_cell.angle_beta   90.00
_cell.angle_gamma   90.00
#
_symmetry.space_group_name_H-M   'P 1'
#
loop_
_entity.id
_entity.type
_entity.pdbx_description
1 polymer ?
#
loop_
_entity_poly.entity_id
_entity_poly.type
_entity_poly.pdbx_seq_one_letter_code
_entity_poly.pdbx_strand_id
1 'polypeptide(L)'
;WLPGSQEKERMIENPDYHPGSLLARMVNATLGQRLFIHVCLLILWRTESSSVDITIVEDALAKGAVCSDGSPSAYQYAKGVGEGINNWLVHLEGGAWCESVERCTYRAGKHVGSSKYMTGLNFTGILNNKKKFNPDFYNWNRILVRYCDGSSFTGDVEEVDPALLTGCSAGGLATILHCDNFRNLLPSSTKVKCVSDAGYFIHA
;
A
#
# COMPACT_ATOMS: atom_id res chain seq x y z
N TRP A 1 -78.38 5.19 -60.62
CA TRP A 1 -77.78 6.31 -59.87
C TRP A 1 -76.58 5.75 -59.11
N LEU A 2 -75.39 6.30 -59.39
CA LEU A 2 -74.01 5.91 -58.98
C LEU A 2 -73.83 5.73 -57.45
N PRO A 3 -72.65 5.33 -56.91
CA PRO A 3 -71.58 4.38 -57.32
C PRO A 3 -71.11 3.48 -56.13
N GLY A 4 -70.03 2.70 -56.29
CA GLY A 4 -69.24 2.18 -55.15
C GLY A 4 -68.42 0.92 -55.43
N SER A 5 -67.52 0.95 -56.42
CA SER A 5 -66.67 -0.18 -56.81
C SER A 5 -65.49 -0.38 -55.85
N GLN A 6 -65.28 -1.65 -55.49
CA GLN A 6 -64.30 -2.17 -54.56
C GLN A 6 -62.84 -1.92 -54.95
N GLU A 7 -62.06 -1.69 -53.90
CA GLU A 7 -60.63 -1.44 -53.82
C GLU A 7 -59.82 -2.69 -54.22
N LYS A 8 -58.81 -2.50 -55.08
CA LYS A 8 -57.87 -3.56 -55.46
C LYS A 8 -56.45 -3.09 -55.18
N GLU A 9 -55.77 -3.87 -54.34
CA GLU A 9 -54.41 -3.71 -53.85
C GLU A 9 -53.38 -3.44 -54.97
N ARG A 10 -52.42 -2.55 -54.69
CA ARG A 10 -51.14 -2.52 -55.39
C ARG A 10 -50.02 -2.28 -54.40
N MET A 11 -49.13 -3.26 -54.32
CA MET A 11 -47.92 -3.28 -53.51
C MET A 11 -47.00 -2.11 -53.84
N ILE A 12 -46.51 -1.43 -52.80
CA ILE A 12 -45.33 -0.56 -52.87
C ILE A 12 -44.25 -1.23 -52.03
N GLU A 13 -43.27 -1.81 -52.71
CA GLU A 13 -42.01 -2.24 -52.10
C GLU A 13 -41.26 -1.01 -51.57
N ASN A 14 -40.87 -1.04 -50.29
CA ASN A 14 -40.04 -0.01 -49.68
C ASN A 14 -38.56 -0.45 -49.76
N PRO A 15 -37.69 0.26 -50.48
CA PRO A 15 -36.31 -0.18 -50.72
C PRO A 15 -35.34 0.03 -49.54
N ASP A 16 -35.79 0.57 -48.41
CA ASP A 16 -34.90 1.00 -47.30
C ASP A 16 -34.83 0.05 -46.08
N TYR A 17 -35.14 -1.25 -46.23
CA TYR A 17 -34.97 -2.23 -45.15
C TYR A 17 -33.63 -2.98 -45.25
N HIS A 18 -32.56 -2.41 -44.67
CA HIS A 18 -31.30 -3.12 -44.42
C HIS A 18 -31.29 -3.76 -43.02
N PRO A 19 -31.31 -5.10 -42.88
CA PRO A 19 -31.34 -5.79 -41.58
C PRO A 19 -30.02 -5.75 -40.79
N GLY A 20 -29.00 -5.02 -41.27
CA GLY A 20 -27.65 -4.98 -40.69
C GLY A 20 -27.41 -3.92 -39.60
N SER A 21 -28.34 -2.98 -39.37
CA SER A 21 -28.08 -1.83 -38.48
C SER A 21 -28.37 -2.10 -36.98
N LEU A 22 -29.17 -3.11 -36.66
CA LEU A 22 -29.51 -3.48 -35.28
C LEU A 22 -28.40 -4.29 -34.60
N LEU A 23 -27.71 -5.18 -35.33
CA LEU A 23 -26.59 -5.96 -34.80
C LEU A 23 -25.37 -5.08 -34.48
N ALA A 24 -25.05 -4.08 -35.32
CA ALA A 24 -23.95 -3.14 -35.05
C ALA A 24 -24.23 -2.21 -33.85
N ARG A 25 -25.51 -1.87 -33.59
CA ARG A 25 -25.92 -1.08 -32.43
C ARG A 25 -25.85 -1.87 -31.11
N MET A 26 -26.11 -3.17 -31.14
CA MET A 26 -26.02 -4.03 -29.95
C MET A 26 -24.56 -4.36 -29.56
N VAL A 27 -23.65 -4.52 -30.52
CA VAL A 27 -22.23 -4.81 -30.24
C VAL A 27 -21.53 -3.59 -29.60
N ASN A 28 -21.83 -2.37 -30.02
CA ASN A 28 -21.25 -1.14 -29.45
C ASN A 28 -21.76 -0.81 -28.04
N ALA A 29 -22.98 -1.22 -27.68
CA ALA A 29 -23.51 -1.05 -26.33
C ALA A 29 -22.72 -1.88 -25.31
N THR A 30 -22.32 -3.10 -25.67
CA THR A 30 -21.60 -4.00 -24.74
C THR A 30 -20.16 -3.58 -24.46
N LEU A 31 -19.44 -3.03 -25.45
CA LEU A 31 -18.08 -2.54 -25.26
C LEU A 31 -18.07 -1.21 -24.50
N GLY A 32 -18.95 -0.28 -24.85
CA GLY A 32 -19.08 1.01 -24.17
C GLY A 32 -19.50 0.85 -22.70
N GLN A 33 -20.42 -0.08 -22.42
CA GLN A 33 -20.88 -0.36 -21.06
C GLN A 33 -19.84 -1.11 -20.22
N ARG A 34 -19.09 -2.05 -20.82
CA ARG A 34 -17.92 -2.67 -20.16
C ARG A 34 -16.82 -1.67 -19.88
N LEU A 35 -16.48 -0.81 -20.85
CA LEU A 35 -15.49 0.25 -20.66
C LEU A 35 -15.93 1.24 -19.58
N PHE A 36 -17.21 1.63 -19.55
CA PHE A 36 -17.76 2.49 -18.52
C PHE A 36 -17.71 1.84 -17.13
N ILE A 37 -18.04 0.55 -17.01
CA ILE A 37 -17.88 -0.19 -15.74
C ILE A 37 -16.43 -0.25 -15.31
N HIS A 38 -15.48 -0.54 -16.21
CA HIS A 38 -14.05 -0.54 -15.90
C HIS A 38 -13.55 0.84 -15.48
N VAL A 39 -13.96 1.90 -16.19
CA VAL A 39 -13.64 3.29 -15.84
C VAL A 39 -14.25 3.67 -14.49
N CYS A 40 -15.51 3.29 -14.21
CA CYS A 40 -16.16 3.51 -12.92
C CYS A 40 -15.47 2.74 -11.79
N LEU A 41 -15.06 1.48 -12.01
CA LEU A 41 -14.30 0.70 -11.03
C LEU A 41 -12.93 1.34 -10.73
N LEU A 42 -12.25 1.86 -11.76
CA LEU A 42 -11.00 2.61 -11.59
C LEU A 42 -11.20 3.95 -10.86
N ILE A 43 -12.31 4.65 -11.11
CA ILE A 43 -12.67 5.91 -10.41
C ILE A 43 -13.08 5.65 -8.96
N LEU A 44 -13.68 4.49 -8.66
CA LEU A 44 -14.05 4.05 -7.31
C LEU A 44 -12.85 3.53 -6.51
N TRP A 45 -11.74 3.19 -7.17
CA TRP A 45 -10.45 2.90 -6.53
C TRP A 45 -9.73 4.20 -6.13
N ARG A 46 -10.39 5.07 -5.39
CA ARG A 46 -9.68 6.13 -4.67
C ARG A 46 -8.93 5.50 -3.50
N THR A 47 -7.61 5.43 -3.60
CA THR A 47 -6.75 5.09 -2.47
C THR A 47 -6.74 6.28 -1.52
N GLU A 48 -7.44 6.13 -0.39
CA GLU A 48 -7.36 7.11 0.67
C GLU A 48 -5.98 7.03 1.33
N SER A 49 -5.38 8.20 1.55
CA SER A 49 -4.06 8.27 2.15
C SER A 49 -3.90 9.54 2.98
N SER A 50 -3.07 9.49 4.01
CA SER A 50 -2.73 10.67 4.82
C SER A 50 -1.23 10.95 4.73
N SER A 51 -0.86 12.17 4.37
CA SER A 51 0.54 12.62 4.40
C SER A 51 1.01 12.71 5.85
N VAL A 52 2.19 12.16 6.13
CA VAL A 52 2.85 12.22 7.43
C VAL A 52 4.29 12.62 7.18
N ASP A 53 4.80 13.59 7.92
CA ASP A 53 6.17 14.06 7.71
C ASP A 53 7.19 13.04 8.22
N ILE A 54 8.34 13.01 7.55
CA ILE A 54 9.48 12.20 7.95
C ILE A 54 10.22 12.87 9.10
N THR A 55 10.59 12.06 10.10
CA THR A 55 11.44 12.44 11.22
C THR A 55 12.78 11.75 11.06
N ILE A 56 13.86 12.54 10.98
CA ILE A 56 15.24 12.04 10.99
C ILE A 56 15.69 11.87 12.43
N VAL A 57 16.29 10.73 12.75
CA VAL A 57 16.77 10.41 14.10
C VAL A 57 18.23 10.84 14.22
N GLU A 58 18.48 12.14 14.34
CA GLU A 58 19.85 12.70 14.34
C GLU A 58 20.74 12.07 15.43
N ASP A 59 20.19 11.81 16.62
CA ASP A 59 20.89 11.16 17.73
C ASP A 59 21.34 9.72 17.42
N ALA A 60 20.82 9.11 16.36
CA ALA A 60 21.23 7.77 15.94
C ALA A 60 22.70 7.72 15.48
N LEU A 61 23.24 8.83 14.99
CA LEU A 61 24.66 8.95 14.63
C LEU A 61 25.56 8.67 15.84
N ALA A 62 25.23 9.23 17.00
CA ALA A 62 26.00 9.05 18.23
C ALA A 62 25.95 7.61 18.76
N LYS A 63 24.90 6.85 18.37
CA LYS A 63 24.69 5.45 18.74
C LYS A 63 25.20 4.45 17.69
N GLY A 64 25.64 4.93 16.53
CA GLY A 64 26.04 4.07 15.40
C GLY A 64 24.87 3.39 14.66
N ALA A 65 23.62 3.77 14.97
CA ALA A 65 22.40 3.24 14.35
C ALA A 65 22.09 3.98 13.03
N VAL A 66 22.97 3.80 12.04
CA VAL A 66 22.96 4.56 10.77
C VAL A 66 22.48 3.73 9.58
N CYS A 67 22.01 4.41 8.54
CA CYS A 67 21.75 3.80 7.23
C CYS A 67 23.05 3.32 6.57
N SER A 68 22.95 2.55 5.48
CA SER A 68 24.12 2.00 4.78
C SER A 68 25.12 3.05 4.26
N ASP A 69 24.70 4.29 4.02
CA ASP A 69 25.59 5.41 3.64
C ASP A 69 26.14 6.22 4.83
N GLY A 70 25.83 5.81 6.07
CA GLY A 70 26.19 6.50 7.30
C GLY A 70 25.28 7.68 7.69
N SER A 71 24.22 7.97 6.94
CA SER A 71 23.21 8.96 7.37
C SER A 71 22.38 8.44 8.54
N PRO A 72 21.76 9.33 9.36
CA PRO A 72 20.90 8.89 10.45
C PRO A 72 19.67 8.14 9.91
N SER A 73 19.14 7.21 10.71
CA SER A 73 17.89 6.52 10.42
C SER A 73 16.68 7.46 10.48
N ALA A 74 15.51 7.00 10.00
CA ALA A 74 14.32 7.81 9.95
C ALA A 74 13.04 7.01 10.22
N TYR A 75 12.00 7.71 10.67
CA TYR A 75 10.64 7.16 10.81
C TYR A 75 9.59 8.21 10.46
N GLN A 76 8.35 7.78 10.25
CA GLN A 76 7.18 8.67 10.20
C GLN A 76 6.23 8.31 11.33
N TYR A 77 5.66 9.30 12.00
CA TYR A 77 4.81 9.09 13.17
C TYR A 77 3.51 9.88 13.07
N ALA A 78 2.39 9.16 13.19
CA ALA A 78 1.07 9.73 13.38
C ALA A 78 0.56 9.42 14.79
N LYS A 79 0.31 10.47 15.57
CA LYS A 79 -0.17 10.36 16.95
C LYS A 79 -1.55 9.70 17.02
N GLY A 80 -1.70 8.80 17.99
CA GLY A 80 -2.99 8.17 18.31
C GLY A 80 -3.99 9.15 18.91
N VAL A 81 -5.26 8.75 18.97
CA VAL A 81 -6.35 9.57 19.52
C VAL A 81 -7.37 8.71 20.28
N GLY A 82 -8.04 9.32 21.26
CA GLY A 82 -9.09 8.67 22.05
C GLY A 82 -8.60 7.38 22.72
N GLU A 83 -9.40 6.32 22.63
CA GLU A 83 -9.09 5.00 23.21
C GLU A 83 -7.81 4.35 22.65
N GLY A 84 -7.37 4.78 21.46
CA GLY A 84 -6.16 4.27 20.81
C GLY A 84 -4.87 4.91 21.29
N ILE A 85 -4.91 5.96 22.12
CA ILE A 85 -3.74 6.77 22.49
C ILE A 85 -2.63 5.98 23.21
N ASN A 86 -2.97 4.88 23.88
CA ASN A 86 -2.02 4.02 24.60
C ASN A 86 -1.63 2.77 23.79
N ASN A 87 -2.16 2.64 22.57
CA ASN A 87 -1.87 1.52 21.68
C ASN A 87 -0.96 1.99 20.56
N TRP A 88 -0.08 1.10 20.11
CA TRP A 88 0.96 1.42 19.14
C TRP A 88 1.02 0.37 18.05
N LEU A 89 1.17 0.84 16.81
CA LEU A 89 1.40 0.07 15.60
C LEU A 89 2.73 0.55 15.00
N VAL A 90 3.76 -0.29 15.05
CA VAL A 90 5.07 -0.06 14.42
C VAL A 90 5.17 -0.93 13.17
N HIS A 91 5.26 -0.26 12.03
CA HIS A 91 5.39 -0.91 10.73
C HIS A 91 6.80 -0.73 10.17
N LEU A 92 7.44 -1.84 9.80
CA LEU A 92 8.73 -1.91 9.15
C LEU A 92 8.53 -1.87 7.64
N GLU A 93 9.04 -0.82 7.00
CA GLU A 93 9.01 -0.69 5.55
C GLU A 93 9.77 -1.85 4.87
N GLY A 94 9.25 -2.35 3.76
CA GLY A 94 9.98 -3.30 2.91
C GLY A 94 10.87 -2.62 1.87
N GLY A 95 11.85 -3.33 1.31
CA GLY A 95 12.67 -2.75 0.23
C GLY A 95 13.67 -3.70 -0.42
N ALA A 96 13.41 -5.02 -0.35
CA ALA A 96 14.36 -6.09 -0.70
C ALA A 96 15.70 -5.95 0.07
N TRP A 97 16.69 -6.76 -0.25
CA TRP A 97 18.04 -6.71 0.36
C TRP A 97 19.12 -6.58 -0.72
N CYS A 98 20.36 -6.43 -0.31
CA CYS A 98 21.54 -6.52 -1.18
C CYS A 98 22.46 -7.64 -0.72
N GLU A 99 23.07 -8.35 -1.66
CA GLU A 99 23.92 -9.52 -1.37
C GLU A 99 25.38 -9.35 -1.79
N SER A 100 25.73 -8.26 -2.48
CA SER A 100 27.09 -7.97 -2.93
C SER A 100 27.50 -6.55 -2.61
N VAL A 101 28.80 -6.33 -2.40
CA VAL A 101 29.37 -5.00 -2.12
C VAL A 101 28.96 -3.99 -3.18
N GLU A 102 28.99 -4.37 -4.45
CA GLU A 102 28.58 -3.51 -5.57
C GLU A 102 27.10 -3.09 -5.45
N ARG A 103 26.19 -4.04 -5.20
CA ARG A 103 24.75 -3.75 -5.06
C ARG A 103 24.43 -2.96 -3.81
N CYS A 104 25.10 -3.26 -2.69
CA CYS A 104 24.93 -2.51 -1.46
C CYS A 104 25.42 -1.07 -1.62
N THR A 105 26.58 -0.87 -2.25
CA THR A 105 27.12 0.47 -2.55
C THR A 105 26.19 1.25 -3.48
N TYR A 106 25.66 0.60 -4.52
CA TYR A 106 24.67 1.22 -5.41
C TYR A 106 23.41 1.66 -4.66
N ARG A 107 22.91 0.83 -3.72
CA ARG A 107 21.71 1.11 -2.94
C ARG A 107 21.92 2.14 -1.83
N ALA A 108 23.14 2.25 -1.28
CA ALA A 108 23.50 3.30 -0.32
C ALA A 108 23.22 4.71 -0.88
N GLY A 109 23.35 4.90 -2.20
CA GLY A 109 22.98 6.15 -2.88
C GLY A 109 21.49 6.32 -3.20
N LYS A 110 20.58 5.59 -2.53
CA LYS A 110 19.11 5.59 -2.77
C LYS A 110 18.34 5.67 -1.45
N HIS A 111 17.03 5.89 -1.54
CA HIS A 111 16.15 5.98 -0.35
C HIS A 111 16.14 4.72 0.53
N VAL A 112 16.46 3.54 -0.03
CA VAL A 112 16.58 2.26 0.69
C VAL A 112 17.96 2.01 1.31
N GLY A 113 18.84 3.00 1.29
CA GLY A 113 20.19 2.93 1.87
C GLY A 113 20.68 4.24 2.48
N SER A 114 19.89 5.32 2.41
CA SER A 114 20.23 6.63 2.92
C SER A 114 18.98 7.49 3.16
N SER A 115 18.90 8.12 4.33
CA SER A 115 17.82 9.03 4.68
C SER A 115 17.86 10.35 3.91
N LYS A 116 19.02 10.73 3.34
CA LYS A 116 19.18 11.93 2.51
C LYS A 116 18.31 11.92 1.25
N TYR A 117 17.90 10.72 0.80
CA TYR A 117 17.09 10.53 -0.39
C TYR A 117 15.66 10.07 -0.07
N MET A 118 15.27 10.07 1.20
CA MET A 118 13.91 9.71 1.59
C MET A 118 12.95 10.89 1.44
N THR A 119 11.73 10.58 1.00
CA THR A 119 10.59 11.49 1.02
C THR A 119 9.49 10.89 1.88
N GLY A 120 8.63 11.73 2.48
CA GLY A 120 7.50 11.25 3.27
C GLY A 120 6.58 10.35 2.43
N LEU A 121 6.23 9.18 2.97
CA LEU A 121 5.22 8.30 2.39
C LEU A 121 3.84 8.60 2.93
N ASN A 122 2.81 8.47 2.10
CA ASN A 122 1.45 8.57 2.59
C ASN A 122 1.05 7.28 3.32
N PHE A 123 0.43 7.43 4.48
CA PHE A 123 -0.10 6.31 5.25
C PHE A 123 -1.37 5.79 4.59
N THR A 124 -1.37 4.50 4.25
CA THR A 124 -2.46 3.76 3.61
C THR A 124 -2.67 2.42 4.31
N GLY A 125 -3.71 1.68 3.95
CA GLY A 125 -3.97 0.34 4.52
C GLY A 125 -3.99 0.32 6.05
N ILE A 126 -3.19 -0.56 6.66
CA ILE A 126 -3.08 -0.71 8.12
C ILE A 126 -2.55 0.55 8.84
N LEU A 127 -1.90 1.48 8.12
CA LEU A 127 -1.44 2.75 8.66
C LEU A 127 -2.46 3.90 8.49
N ASN A 128 -3.55 3.68 7.74
CA ASN A 128 -4.54 4.73 7.45
C ASN A 128 -5.26 5.20 8.73
N ASN A 129 -5.62 6.49 8.79
CA ASN A 129 -6.26 7.13 9.95
C ASN A 129 -7.80 7.11 9.92
N LYS A 130 -8.42 6.57 8.86
CA LYS A 130 -9.88 6.43 8.76
C LYS A 130 -10.28 5.00 9.03
N LYS A 131 -11.23 4.82 9.95
CA LYS A 131 -11.82 3.53 10.33
C LYS A 131 -12.32 2.70 9.14
N LYS A 132 -12.77 3.35 8.05
CA LYS A 132 -13.20 2.67 6.82
C LYS A 132 -12.09 1.82 6.19
N PHE A 133 -10.84 2.27 6.25
CA PHE A 133 -9.70 1.60 5.61
C PHE A 133 -8.82 0.87 6.61
N ASN A 134 -8.89 1.25 7.89
CA ASN A 134 -8.17 0.65 9.00
C ASN A 134 -9.11 0.47 10.20
N PRO A 135 -10.03 -0.51 10.17
CA PRO A 135 -11.08 -0.63 11.18
C PRO A 135 -10.56 -0.84 12.60
N ASP A 136 -9.39 -1.46 12.73
CA ASP A 136 -8.84 -1.92 14.00
C ASP A 136 -7.86 -0.93 14.64
N PHE A 137 -7.06 -0.22 13.83
CA PHE A 137 -5.91 0.56 14.33
C PHE A 137 -5.93 2.05 13.94
N TYR A 138 -7.01 2.55 13.31
CA TYR A 138 -7.07 3.93 12.78
C TYR A 138 -6.88 5.03 13.83
N ASN A 139 -7.05 4.73 15.11
CA ASN A 139 -6.87 5.68 16.22
C ASN A 139 -5.65 5.36 17.10
N TRP A 140 -4.85 4.34 16.77
CA TRP A 140 -3.62 4.00 17.49
C TRP A 140 -2.51 4.99 17.15
N ASN A 141 -1.43 5.03 17.95
CA ASN A 141 -0.16 5.58 17.50
C ASN A 141 0.35 4.73 16.34
N ARG A 142 0.64 5.34 15.20
CA ARG A 142 1.08 4.62 14.00
C ARG A 142 2.44 5.13 13.58
N ILE A 143 3.42 4.25 13.55
CA ILE A 143 4.79 4.53 13.18
C ILE A 143 5.14 3.70 11.95
N LEU A 144 5.80 4.32 10.99
CA LEU A 144 6.48 3.66 9.89
C LEU A 144 7.98 3.84 10.07
N VAL A 145 8.70 2.77 10.39
CA VAL A 145 10.16 2.74 10.42
C VAL A 145 10.66 2.65 8.97
N ARG A 146 11.49 3.62 8.56
CA ARG A 146 11.99 3.68 7.18
C ARG A 146 13.11 2.66 6.98
N TYR A 147 13.09 1.98 5.84
CA TYR A 147 14.07 0.96 5.50
C TYR A 147 15.32 1.57 4.88
N CYS A 148 16.49 1.36 5.49
CA CYS A 148 17.75 1.88 4.95
C CYS A 148 19.03 1.09 5.29
N ASP A 149 18.92 -0.11 5.86
CA ASP A 149 20.06 -0.95 6.24
C ASP A 149 20.49 -1.89 5.10
N GLY A 150 19.56 -2.22 4.18
CA GLY A 150 19.82 -3.11 3.05
C GLY A 150 19.90 -4.60 3.44
N SER A 151 19.66 -4.92 4.71
CA SER A 151 19.78 -6.26 5.29
C SER A 151 18.48 -6.76 5.94
N SER A 152 17.31 -6.27 5.48
CA SER A 152 16.01 -6.65 6.03
C SER A 152 15.91 -6.46 7.55
N PHE A 153 16.48 -5.37 8.08
CA PHE A 153 16.60 -5.06 9.51
C PHE A 153 17.38 -6.09 10.34
N THR A 154 18.10 -7.03 9.70
CA THR A 154 18.85 -8.08 10.41
C THR A 154 20.28 -7.68 10.79
N GLY A 155 20.71 -6.48 10.40
CA GLY A 155 22.00 -5.93 10.79
C GLY A 155 22.06 -5.68 12.29
N ASP A 156 23.05 -6.26 12.97
CA ASP A 156 23.17 -6.23 14.43
C ASP A 156 24.26 -5.25 14.89
N VAL A 157 23.89 -3.97 14.93
CA VAL A 157 24.62 -2.92 15.65
C VAL A 157 23.58 -2.23 16.57
N GLU A 158 23.60 -2.59 17.87
CA GLU A 158 22.62 -2.34 18.96
C GLU A 158 21.85 -0.99 18.89
N GLU A 159 20.54 -0.80 19.14
CA GLU A 159 19.51 -1.34 20.08
C GLU A 159 18.09 -0.85 19.60
N VAL A 160 16.93 -1.42 20.04
CA VAL A 160 15.56 -1.14 19.47
C VAL A 160 14.47 -0.81 20.54
N ASP A 161 13.43 -0.03 20.16
CA ASP A 161 12.31 0.55 20.96
C ASP A 161 10.89 0.05 20.46
N PRO A 162 9.76 0.17 21.21
CA PRO A 162 8.65 -0.82 21.17
C PRO A 162 7.25 -0.43 20.57
N ALA A 163 6.33 -1.42 20.39
CA ALA A 163 4.92 -1.45 19.85
C ALA A 163 4.47 -2.76 19.11
N LEU A 164 3.21 -2.91 18.64
CA LEU A 164 2.86 -4.00 17.70
C LEU A 164 3.78 -3.98 16.46
N LEU A 165 4.56 -5.03 16.23
CA LEU A 165 5.50 -5.12 15.12
C LEU A 165 4.83 -5.69 13.88
N THR A 166 4.83 -4.95 12.80
CA THR A 166 4.37 -5.42 11.49
C THR A 166 5.34 -4.97 10.42
N GLY A 167 5.30 -5.57 9.24
CA GLY A 167 6.09 -5.13 8.11
C GLY A 167 5.74 -5.90 6.85
N CYS A 168 6.15 -5.36 5.71
CA CYS A 168 5.90 -5.95 4.39
C CYS A 168 7.20 -6.44 3.75
N SER A 169 7.20 -7.60 3.09
CA SER A 169 8.36 -8.12 2.35
C SER A 169 9.60 -8.26 3.26
N ALA A 170 10.69 -7.53 3.01
CA ALA A 170 11.86 -7.47 3.90
C ALA A 170 11.49 -7.04 5.33
N GLY A 171 10.54 -6.11 5.50
CA GLY A 171 10.02 -5.72 6.81
C GLY A 171 9.10 -6.79 7.44
N GLY A 172 8.46 -7.63 6.60
CA GLY A 172 7.70 -8.79 7.06
C GLY A 172 8.62 -9.87 7.61
N LEU A 173 9.71 -10.17 6.90
CA LEU A 173 10.78 -11.05 7.37
C LEU A 173 11.37 -10.53 8.69
N ALA A 174 11.69 -9.23 8.75
CA ALA A 174 12.16 -8.59 9.99
C ALA A 174 11.16 -8.76 11.14
N THR A 175 9.87 -8.65 10.87
CA THR A 175 8.82 -8.89 11.87
C THR A 175 8.88 -10.32 12.42
N ILE A 176 9.13 -11.32 11.57
CA ILE A 176 9.30 -12.71 12.02
C ILE A 176 10.55 -12.83 12.91
N LEU A 177 11.66 -12.22 12.51
CA LEU A 177 12.96 -12.38 13.16
C LEU A 177 13.08 -11.63 14.50
N HIS A 178 12.49 -10.44 14.61
CA HIS A 178 12.70 -9.55 15.75
C HIS A 178 11.55 -9.54 16.77
N CYS A 179 10.44 -10.25 16.52
CA CYS A 179 9.25 -10.20 17.38
C CYS A 179 9.54 -10.49 18.86
N ASP A 180 10.31 -11.54 19.15
CA ASP A 180 10.58 -11.95 20.54
C ASP A 180 11.56 -11.01 21.24
N ASN A 181 12.63 -10.59 20.55
CA ASN A 181 13.58 -9.61 21.08
C ASN A 181 12.87 -8.31 21.42
N PHE A 182 12.01 -7.86 20.51
CA PHE A 182 11.19 -6.69 20.69
C PHE A 182 10.23 -6.79 21.87
N ARG A 183 9.64 -7.97 22.11
CA ARG A 183 8.83 -8.23 23.30
C ARG A 183 9.64 -8.10 24.59
N ASN A 184 10.90 -8.52 24.58
CA ASN A 184 11.79 -8.47 25.74
C ASN A 184 12.28 -7.05 26.09
N LEU A 185 12.23 -6.12 25.13
CA LEU A 185 12.55 -4.71 25.34
C LEU A 185 11.44 -3.96 26.10
N LEU A 186 10.27 -4.59 26.29
CA LEU A 186 9.10 -3.99 26.90
C LEU A 186 8.86 -4.46 28.33
N PRO A 187 8.19 -3.63 29.15
CA PRO A 187 7.62 -4.09 30.42
C PRO A 187 6.73 -5.31 30.20
N SER A 188 6.78 -6.27 31.12
CA SER A 188 5.99 -7.51 31.06
C SER A 188 4.47 -7.30 31.02
N SER A 189 4.00 -6.12 31.42
CA SER A 189 2.60 -5.70 31.31
C SER A 189 2.16 -5.36 29.88
N THR A 190 3.10 -5.10 28.97
CA THR A 190 2.81 -4.72 27.58
C THR A 190 2.50 -5.96 26.75
N LYS A 191 1.37 -5.94 26.06
CA LYS A 191 0.99 -7.02 25.15
C LYS A 191 1.57 -6.77 23.76
N VAL A 192 2.56 -7.56 23.38
CA VAL A 192 3.12 -7.55 22.02
C VAL A 192 2.43 -8.60 21.16
N LYS A 193 2.09 -8.19 19.94
CA LYS A 193 1.66 -9.04 18.84
C LYS A 193 2.54 -8.70 17.64
N CYS A 194 2.67 -9.63 16.71
CA CYS A 194 3.48 -9.44 15.50
C CYS A 194 2.72 -9.93 14.26
N VAL A 195 2.79 -9.18 13.16
CA VAL A 195 2.07 -9.48 11.91
C VAL A 195 3.03 -9.31 10.73
N SER A 196 3.51 -10.44 10.22
CA SER A 196 4.35 -10.48 9.02
C SER A 196 3.49 -10.51 7.75
N ASP A 197 3.55 -9.44 6.96
CA ASP A 197 2.95 -9.37 5.63
C ASP A 197 4.01 -9.65 4.55
N ALA A 198 3.73 -10.56 3.61
CA ALA A 198 4.63 -10.96 2.52
C ALA A 198 6.08 -11.31 2.94
N GLY A 199 6.31 -11.70 4.20
CA GLY A 199 7.65 -11.94 4.78
C GLY A 199 8.09 -13.40 4.85
N TYR A 200 7.24 -14.35 4.46
CA TYR A 200 7.55 -15.78 4.48
C TYR A 200 8.08 -16.24 3.11
N PHE A 201 9.35 -16.62 3.06
CA PHE A 201 10.03 -17.09 1.85
C PHE A 201 10.32 -18.59 1.95
N ILE A 202 9.98 -19.35 0.91
CA ILE A 202 10.29 -20.78 0.82
C ILE A 202 11.67 -20.94 0.16
N HIS A 203 12.55 -21.73 0.79
CA HIS A 203 13.77 -22.18 0.16
C HIS A 203 13.46 -23.40 -0.71
N ALA A 204 13.73 -23.30 -2.02
CA ALA A 204 13.46 -24.35 -3.00
C ALA A 204 14.76 -24.83 -3.65
#